data_AF-A0A5K1AEN3-F1
#
_entry.id   AF-A0A5K1AEN3-F1
#
_cell.length_a   1.000
_cell.length_b   1.000
_cell.length_c   1.000
_cell.angle_alpha   90.00
_cell.angle_beta   90.00
_cell.angle_gamma   90.00
#
_symmetry.space_group_name_H-M   'P 1'
#
loop_
_entity.id
_entity.type
_entity.pdbx_description
1 polymer ?
#
loop_
_entity_poly.entity_id
_entity_poly.type
_entity_poly.pdbx_seq_one_letter_code
_entity_poly.pdbx_strand_id
1 'polypeptide(L)'
;VRTGYFEGRNRIDSLVADLSRWGASAVTIHGRSRQQRYSKLADWDYIYKCAEKTSDHLQVLGNGDVFSYTDWNKHLLDCRKLSACMIARGALIK
;
A
#
# COMPACT_ATOMS: atom_id res chain seq x y z
N VAL A 1 -3.77 2.94 -5.81
CA VAL A 1 -2.80 2.65 -6.89
C VAL A 1 -2.19 1.27 -6.71
N ARG A 2 -1.55 0.71 -7.74
CA ARG A 2 -0.74 -0.54 -7.71
C ARG A 2 0.74 -0.18 -7.79
N THR A 3 1.66 -1.04 -7.35
CA THR A 3 3.12 -0.75 -7.32
C THR A 3 3.71 -0.32 -8.66
N GLY A 4 3.13 -0.79 -9.77
CA GLY A 4 3.51 -0.45 -11.14
C GLY A 4 2.68 -1.24 -12.14
N TYR A 5 2.96 -1.08 -13.44
CA TYR A 5 2.34 -1.90 -14.47
C TYR A 5 3.00 -3.29 -14.56
N PHE A 6 4.32 -3.29 -14.78
CA PHE A 6 5.11 -4.50 -14.97
C PHE A 6 5.57 -5.09 -13.65
N GLU A 7 5.65 -6.41 -13.60
CA GLU A 7 6.28 -7.10 -12.47
C GLU A 7 7.79 -6.76 -12.40
N GLY A 8 8.31 -6.58 -11.19
CA GLY A 8 9.72 -6.23 -10.96
C GLY A 8 10.12 -4.80 -11.36
N ARG A 9 9.19 -4.00 -11.90
CA ARG A 9 9.41 -2.59 -12.26
C ARG A 9 8.42 -1.69 -11.52
N ASN A 10 8.55 -1.67 -10.20
CA ASN A 10 7.74 -0.79 -9.36
C ASN A 10 8.07 0.68 -9.65
N ARG A 11 7.07 1.56 -9.56
CA ARG A 11 7.16 2.99 -9.92
C ARG A 11 6.54 3.94 -8.92
N ILE A 12 5.63 3.45 -8.06
CA ILE A 12 4.88 4.32 -7.15
C ILE A 12 5.79 5.08 -6.19
N ASP A 13 6.90 4.50 -5.75
CA ASP A 13 7.88 5.15 -4.89
C ASP A 13 8.55 6.39 -5.51
N SER A 14 8.47 6.58 -6.83
CA SER A 14 8.91 7.81 -7.52
C SER A 14 7.83 8.89 -7.61
N LEU A 15 6.57 8.55 -7.35
CA LEU A 15 5.42 9.44 -7.50
C LEU A 15 4.78 9.82 -6.16
N VAL A 16 4.93 9.00 -5.11
CA VAL A 16 4.24 9.19 -3.81
C VAL A 16 4.46 10.56 -3.17
N ALA A 17 5.67 11.11 -3.28
CA ALA A 17 6.00 12.43 -2.72
C ALA A 17 5.27 13.58 -3.44
N ASP A 18 4.85 13.36 -4.69
CA ASP A 18 4.22 14.38 -5.52
C ASP A 18 2.70 14.38 -5.38
N LEU A 19 2.12 13.24 -4.99
CA LEU A 19 0.67 13.07 -4.84
C LEU A 19 0.04 14.13 -3.92
N SER A 20 0.70 14.46 -2.81
CA SER A 20 0.24 15.52 -1.92
C SER A 20 0.20 16.88 -2.62
N ARG A 21 1.25 17.21 -3.38
CA ARG A 21 1.35 18.48 -4.12
C ARG A 21 0.34 18.59 -5.25
N TRP A 22 -0.12 17.45 -5.78
CA TRP A 22 -1.21 17.39 -6.75
C TRP A 22 -2.61 17.45 -6.10
N GLY A 23 -2.68 17.60 -4.77
CA GLY A 23 -3.92 17.81 -4.03
C GLY A 23 -4.56 16.54 -3.47
N ALA A 24 -3.89 15.38 -3.52
CA ALA A 24 -4.42 14.19 -2.87
C ALA A 24 -4.30 14.31 -1.34
N SER A 25 -5.38 14.00 -0.62
CA SER A 25 -5.38 13.92 0.86
C SER A 25 -5.00 12.54 1.37
N ALA A 26 -5.23 11.50 0.56
CA ALA A 26 -4.85 10.13 0.89
C ALA A 26 -4.50 9.32 -0.37
N VAL A 27 -3.66 8.30 -0.20
CA VAL A 27 -3.36 7.30 -1.22
C VAL A 27 -3.41 5.90 -0.63
N THR A 28 -4.08 4.99 -1.33
CA THR A 28 -3.98 3.56 -1.02
C THR A 28 -3.01 2.88 -1.97
N ILE A 29 -2.03 2.15 -1.46
CA ILE A 29 -1.04 1.42 -2.25
C ILE A 29 -1.31 -0.08 -2.14
N HIS A 30 -1.69 -0.69 -3.25
CA HIS A 30 -1.80 -2.13 -3.36
C HIS A 30 -0.44 -2.74 -3.66
N GLY A 31 0.04 -3.66 -2.82
CA GLY A 31 1.38 -4.26 -2.88
C GLY A 31 1.63 -5.19 -4.07
N ARG A 32 0.86 -5.09 -5.15
CA ARG A 32 1.09 -5.85 -6.38
C ARG A 32 1.10 -4.92 -7.58
N SER A 33 1.94 -5.25 -8.56
CA SER A 33 1.90 -4.67 -9.89
C SER A 33 0.61 -5.10 -10.62
N ARG A 34 0.27 -4.43 -11.71
CA ARG A 34 -0.90 -4.79 -12.52
C ARG A 34 -0.77 -6.20 -13.11
N GLN A 35 0.41 -6.56 -13.63
CA GLN A 35 0.65 -7.87 -14.25
C GLN A 35 0.52 -9.05 -13.29
N GLN A 36 0.93 -8.87 -12.03
CA GLN A 36 0.83 -9.91 -11.01
C GLN A 36 -0.62 -10.33 -10.71
N ARG A 37 -1.63 -9.52 -11.07
CA ARG A 37 -3.05 -9.79 -10.78
C ARG A 37 -3.25 -10.26 -9.32
N TYR A 38 -3.48 -11.56 -9.12
CA TYR A 38 -3.65 -12.24 -7.82
C TYR A 38 -2.69 -13.43 -7.64
N SER A 39 -1.70 -13.62 -8.52
CA SER A 39 -0.85 -14.82 -8.52
C SER A 39 0.28 -14.81 -7.48
N LYS A 40 0.53 -13.65 -6.85
CA LYS A 40 1.55 -13.46 -5.81
C LYS A 40 0.98 -12.74 -4.60
N LEU A 41 1.70 -12.84 -3.48
CA LEU A 41 1.46 -12.07 -2.26
C LEU A 41 1.76 -10.58 -2.51
N ALA A 42 1.09 -9.72 -1.74
CA ALA A 42 1.37 -8.30 -1.68
C ALA A 42 2.74 -8.03 -1.05
N ASP A 43 3.54 -7.21 -1.74
CA ASP A 43 4.84 -6.70 -1.29
C ASP A 43 4.63 -5.54 -0.32
N TRP A 44 4.62 -5.87 0.98
CA TRP A 44 4.45 -4.92 2.07
C TRP A 44 5.69 -4.10 2.35
N ASP A 45 6.88 -4.66 2.16
CA ASP A 45 8.15 -3.93 2.32
C ASP A 45 8.22 -2.74 1.34
N TYR A 46 7.75 -2.94 0.11
CA TYR A 46 7.64 -1.85 -0.86
C TYR A 46 6.56 -0.83 -0.48
N ILE A 47 5.45 -1.25 0.13
CA ILE A 47 4.44 -0.32 0.68
C ILE A 47 5.07 0.54 1.77
N TYR A 48 5.79 -0.05 2.72
CA TYR A 48 6.46 0.66 3.81
C TYR A 48 7.47 1.67 3.25
N LYS A 49 8.31 1.26 2.29
CA LYS A 49 9.23 2.16 1.60
C LYS A 49 8.52 3.36 0.95
N CYS A 50 7.33 3.15 0.39
CA CYS A 50 6.55 4.25 -0.18
C CYS A 50 5.98 5.17 0.92
N ALA A 51 5.49 4.61 2.02
CA ALA A 51 4.96 5.37 3.15
C ALA A 51 6.03 6.25 3.79
N GLU A 52 7.25 5.72 4.02
CA GLU A 52 8.37 6.48 4.57
C GLU A 52 8.84 7.63 3.65
N LYS A 53 8.69 7.48 2.33
CA LYS A 53 8.99 8.54 1.35
C LYS A 53 7.91 9.62 1.26
N THR A 54 6.78 9.44 1.92
CA THR A 54 5.61 10.33 1.78
C THR A 54 5.62 11.42 2.84
N SER A 55 5.27 12.65 2.44
CA SER A 55 5.11 13.79 3.35
C SER A 55 4.00 13.55 4.38
N ASP A 56 4.09 14.16 5.56
CA ASP A 56 3.05 14.05 6.62
C ASP A 56 1.66 14.54 6.21
N HIS A 57 1.57 15.33 5.13
CA HIS A 57 0.31 15.87 4.60
C HIS A 57 -0.51 14.87 3.75
N LEU A 58 0.03 13.69 3.43
CA LEU A 58 -0.67 12.67 2.66
C LEU A 58 -0.81 11.39 3.48
N GLN A 59 -2.06 10.99 3.73
CA GLN A 59 -2.35 9.74 4.45
C GLN A 59 -2.07 8.54 3.54
N VAL A 60 -1.24 7.60 4.00
CA VAL A 60 -0.89 6.39 3.23
C VAL A 60 -1.61 5.19 3.81
N LEU A 61 -2.40 4.51 2.98
CA LEU A 61 -3.09 3.28 3.33
C LEU A 61 -2.45 2.09 2.62
N GLY A 62 -2.03 1.08 3.39
CA GLY A 62 -1.55 -0.18 2.83
C GLY A 62 -2.70 -1.07 2.35
N ASN A 63 -2.49 -1.86 1.30
CA ASN A 63 -3.51 -2.78 0.80
C ASN A 63 -2.91 -4.04 0.17
N GLY A 64 -3.52 -5.18 0.49
CA GLY A 64 -3.19 -6.47 -0.07
C GLY A 64 -3.03 -7.53 1.01
N ASP A 65 -3.74 -8.64 0.83
CA ASP A 65 -3.59 -9.85 1.64
C ASP A 65 -3.72 -9.65 3.17
N VAL A 66 -4.55 -8.69 3.59
CA VAL A 66 -5.03 -8.53 4.98
C VAL A 66 -6.31 -9.33 5.14
N PHE A 67 -6.27 -10.38 5.96
CA PHE A 67 -7.39 -11.32 6.16
C PHE A 67 -7.85 -11.42 7.62
N SER A 68 -7.11 -10.82 8.55
CA SER A 68 -7.41 -10.87 9.98
C SER A 68 -7.05 -9.57 10.67
N TYR A 69 -7.56 -9.39 11.89
CA TYR A 69 -7.16 -8.27 12.75
C TYR A 69 -5.66 -8.32 13.08
N THR A 70 -5.07 -9.52 13.16
CA THR A 70 -3.64 -9.71 13.41
C THR A 70 -2.79 -9.22 12.23
N ASP A 71 -3.22 -9.47 10.99
CA ASP A 71 -2.52 -8.94 9.80
C ASP A 71 -2.58 -7.41 9.79
N TRP A 72 -3.75 -6.85 10.06
CA TRP A 72 -3.94 -5.40 10.11
C TRP A 72 -3.05 -4.75 11.18
N ASN A 73 -3.04 -5.30 12.40
CA ASN A 73 -2.22 -4.81 13.49
C ASN A 73 -0.74 -4.93 13.19
N LYS A 74 -0.30 -6.05 12.61
CA LYS A 74 1.10 -6.26 12.22
C LYS A 74 1.58 -5.13 11.33
N HIS A 75 0.86 -4.82 10.25
CA HIS A 75 1.31 -3.80 9.30
C HIS A 75 1.41 -2.38 9.91
N LEU A 76 0.53 -2.03 10.85
CA LEU A 76 0.62 -0.74 11.55
C LEU A 76 1.68 -0.71 12.66
N LEU A 77 2.06 -1.86 13.20
CA LEU A 77 3.20 -1.97 14.11
C LEU A 77 4.52 -1.88 13.35
N ASP A 78 4.60 -2.53 12.18
CA ASP A 78 5.81 -2.61 11.34
C ASP A 78 6.13 -1.26 10.67
N CYS A 79 5.13 -0.45 10.32
CA CYS A 79 5.33 0.87 9.71
C CYS A 79 4.39 1.93 10.31
N ARG A 80 4.93 2.78 11.18
CA ARG A 80 4.18 3.86 11.87
C ARG A 80 3.72 4.98 10.94
N LYS A 81 4.32 5.09 9.75
CA LYS A 81 3.94 6.03 8.70
C LYS A 81 2.65 5.64 7.97
N LEU A 82 2.19 4.40 8.12
CA LEU A 82 0.88 4.00 7.60
C LEU A 82 -0.24 4.55 8.48
N SER A 83 -1.22 5.17 7.83
CA SER A 83 -2.43 5.68 8.49
C SER A 83 -3.42 4.56 8.80
N ALA A 84 -3.53 3.57 7.91
CA ALA A 84 -4.42 2.42 8.03
C ALA A 84 -4.07 1.33 7.00
N CYS A 85 -4.75 0.20 7.07
CA CYS A 85 -4.84 -0.75 5.96
C CYS A 85 -6.26 -0.77 5.37
N MET A 86 -6.37 -0.81 4.04
CA MET A 86 -7.61 -1.06 3.33
C MET A 86 -7.81 -2.57 3.15
N ILE A 87 -8.98 -3.08 3.50
CA ILE A 87 -9.34 -4.50 3.42
C ILE A 87 -10.37 -4.67 2.29
N ALA A 88 -10.21 -5.71 1.45
CA ALA A 88 -11.13 -6.02 0.36
C ALA A 88 -11.61 -7.47 0.43
N ARG A 89 -10.84 -8.43 -0.13
CA ARG A 89 -11.21 -9.86 -0.10
C ARG A 89 -11.38 -10.41 1.32
N GLY A 90 -10.52 -9.99 2.26
CA GLY A 90 -10.62 -10.42 3.65
C GLY A 90 -11.91 -10.00 4.36
N ALA A 91 -12.59 -8.95 3.89
CA ALA A 91 -13.87 -8.53 4.46
C ALA A 91 -15.06 -9.42 4.02
N LEU A 92 -14.85 -10.32 3.05
CA LEU A 92 -15.87 -11.22 2.53
C LEU A 92 -15.74 -12.65 3.06
N ILE A 93 -14.69 -12.93 3.84
CA ILE A 93 -14.48 -14.25 4.43
C ILE A 93 -15.34 -14.34 5.70
N LYS A 94 -16.15 -15.41 5.78
CA LYS A 94 -16.99 -15.74 6.94
C LYS A 94 -16.22 -16.59 7.93
#